data_AF-A0A7Y9J550-F1
#
_entry.id   AF-A0A7Y9J550-F1
#
_cell.length_a   1.000
_cell.length_b   1.000
_cell.length_c   1.000
_cell.angle_alpha   90.00
_cell.angle_beta   90.00
_cell.angle_gamma   90.00
#
_symmetry.space_group_name_H-M   'P 1'
#
loop_
_entity.id
_entity.type
_entity.pdbx_description
1 polymer ?
#
loop_
_entity_poly.entity_id
_entity_poly.type
_entity_poly.pdbx_seq_one_letter_code
_entity_poly.pdbx_strand_id
1 'polypeptide(L)'
;MNGRSSTASETPQESRRRVGRHRRSGAARRAGAWTVTGPRHERRGGLRADAARMVGGGLALVALAVLTGVPHGASATTAVPVPVAVATTETPGADAPSTSTLAPASPTESTGLPETGDVPGDLPETTDAPEATDAPETPETVGTDAPETTTDAPEATTASAGRAEKKVCEKFGSTPVAGGRYEVQNSLWGASTSQCIVAYDGPSAGPTGASAAFRVEAKHRNNSGPASYPSIVFGCNYGNCTKGTPFPRPISDLGDLRSSWSVKTPSSGDYNVAYDIWLDPTARKTGRPTGLELMIWLKHTDRVQPIGKKVGTATLDGVGYDVWLGKADLPTISYVRQQQTTEVKDLNITGFVTDAQKRGQAKDGWYLTSVQAGFEPWIGGDGLETTSYSVTRNGQ
;
A
#
# COMPACT_ATOMS: atom_id res chain seq x y z
N MET A 1 7.31 -61.91 -56.09
CA MET A 1 6.48 -63.11 -55.87
C MET A 1 5.67 -62.93 -54.57
N ASN A 2 4.71 -63.81 -54.31
CA ASN A 2 3.74 -63.87 -53.20
C ASN A 2 4.32 -63.52 -51.80
N GLY A 3 3.56 -63.04 -50.79
CA GLY A 3 2.15 -62.64 -50.73
C GLY A 3 1.42 -63.07 -49.42
N ARG A 4 0.40 -62.29 -48.96
CA ARG A 4 -0.41 -62.46 -47.71
C ARG A 4 0.38 -62.24 -46.39
N SER A 5 -0.14 -61.86 -45.21
CA SER A 5 -1.38 -61.29 -44.60
C SER A 5 -1.03 -61.16 -43.07
N SER A 6 -1.71 -60.49 -42.13
CA SER A 6 -3.14 -60.19 -41.90
C SER A 6 -3.36 -59.10 -40.80
N THR A 7 -4.52 -58.41 -40.82
CA THR A 7 -5.33 -57.81 -39.69
C THR A 7 -4.63 -57.13 -38.48
N ALA A 8 -4.84 -55.84 -38.15
CA ALA A 8 -6.05 -55.18 -37.54
C ALA A 8 -6.32 -55.60 -36.07
N SER A 9 -6.72 -54.78 -35.09
CA SER A 9 -7.51 -53.51 -35.00
C SER A 9 -6.98 -52.59 -33.85
N GLU A 10 -7.19 -51.27 -33.70
CA GLU A 10 -8.34 -50.32 -33.83
C GLU A 10 -9.28 -50.17 -32.59
N THR A 11 -9.33 -48.98 -31.96
CA THR A 11 -10.49 -48.31 -31.29
C THR A 11 -10.07 -46.90 -30.75
N PRO A 12 -11.00 -45.92 -30.48
CA PRO A 12 -10.72 -44.52 -30.85
C PRO A 12 -10.96 -43.41 -29.78
N GLN A 13 -10.63 -42.17 -30.16
CA GLN A 13 -11.15 -40.93 -29.54
C GLN A 13 -12.53 -40.55 -30.11
N GLU A 14 -13.33 -39.77 -29.37
CA GLU A 14 -14.37 -38.93 -29.98
C GLU A 14 -14.48 -37.54 -29.32
N SER A 15 -14.76 -36.52 -30.13
CA SER A 15 -15.12 -35.16 -29.70
C SER A 15 -16.16 -34.57 -30.65
N ARG A 16 -17.05 -33.68 -30.19
CA ARG A 16 -18.10 -33.07 -31.04
C ARG A 16 -18.18 -31.56 -30.94
N ARG A 17 -18.51 -30.92 -32.07
CA ARG A 17 -18.52 -29.46 -32.30
C ARG A 17 -19.95 -28.88 -32.29
N ARG A 18 -20.00 -27.54 -32.20
CA ARG A 18 -21.21 -26.70 -32.32
C ARG A 18 -21.93 -26.85 -33.67
N VAL A 19 -23.23 -26.56 -33.66
CA VAL A 19 -23.99 -26.01 -34.80
C VAL A 19 -24.76 -24.78 -34.31
N GLY A 20 -25.00 -23.77 -35.15
CA GLY A 20 -25.74 -22.55 -34.81
C GLY A 20 -26.85 -22.21 -35.81
N ARG A 21 -27.71 -21.23 -35.50
CA ARG A 21 -28.75 -20.73 -36.43
C ARG A 21 -29.12 -19.27 -36.16
N HIS A 22 -29.35 -18.51 -37.23
CA HIS A 22 -29.86 -17.13 -37.19
C HIS A 22 -31.39 -17.04 -37.18
N ARG A 23 -31.94 -15.93 -36.67
CA ARG A 23 -33.01 -15.17 -37.33
C ARG A 23 -32.98 -13.68 -36.92
N ARG A 24 -33.66 -12.84 -37.69
CA ARG A 24 -33.78 -11.37 -37.54
C ARG A 24 -35.26 -10.97 -37.31
N SER A 25 -35.47 -9.66 -37.06
CA SER A 25 -36.75 -8.95 -36.95
C SER A 25 -37.50 -9.13 -35.62
N GLY A 26 -38.09 -8.11 -34.98
CA GLY A 26 -38.02 -6.66 -35.22
C GLY A 26 -39.38 -5.97 -35.28
N ALA A 27 -39.71 -5.16 -34.26
CA ALA A 27 -40.78 -4.16 -34.26
C ALA A 27 -40.64 -3.24 -33.03
N ALA A 28 -41.15 -2.01 -33.11
CA ALA A 28 -41.32 -1.11 -31.98
C ALA A 28 -42.76 -0.61 -31.92
N ARG A 29 -43.33 -0.39 -30.71
CA ARG A 29 -44.36 0.65 -30.47
C ARG A 29 -44.86 0.75 -29.02
N ARG A 30 -45.32 1.98 -28.71
CA ARG A 30 -46.26 2.43 -27.68
C ARG A 30 -45.80 2.46 -26.21
N ALA A 31 -46.08 3.60 -25.59
CA ALA A 31 -46.02 3.83 -24.15
C ALA A 31 -47.27 3.26 -23.45
N GLY A 32 -47.14 2.98 -22.16
CA GLY A 32 -48.27 2.79 -21.23
C GLY A 32 -48.07 3.72 -20.03
N ALA A 33 -48.91 4.76 -19.93
CA ALA A 33 -48.90 5.65 -18.77
C ALA A 33 -49.70 5.02 -17.62
N TRP A 34 -49.18 5.12 -16.40
CA TRP A 34 -49.90 4.75 -15.18
C TRP A 34 -50.07 5.96 -14.27
N THR A 35 -51.20 6.65 -14.43
CA THR A 35 -51.69 7.66 -13.49
C THR A 35 -52.73 7.03 -12.58
N VAL A 36 -52.48 7.02 -11.27
CA VAL A 36 -53.51 6.76 -10.24
C VAL A 36 -53.47 7.93 -9.24
N THR A 37 -54.64 8.34 -8.75
CA THR A 37 -54.88 9.71 -8.28
C THR A 37 -55.18 9.83 -6.79
N GLY A 38 -54.31 10.54 -6.06
CA GLY A 38 -54.67 11.30 -4.85
C GLY A 38 -55.04 10.48 -3.59
N PRO A 39 -55.60 11.13 -2.55
CA PRO A 39 -55.91 12.56 -2.43
C PRO A 39 -54.78 13.41 -1.81
N ARG A 40 -54.92 14.74 -1.89
CA ARG A 40 -54.10 15.70 -1.12
C ARG A 40 -54.70 15.94 0.26
N HIS A 41 -53.86 16.35 1.21
CA HIS A 41 -54.28 17.26 2.27
C HIS A 41 -53.37 18.49 2.29
N GLU A 42 -53.90 19.64 1.88
CA GLU A 42 -53.27 20.95 2.09
C GLU A 42 -53.82 21.58 3.37
N ARG A 43 -52.96 22.11 4.24
CA ARG A 43 -53.19 23.38 4.95
C ARG A 43 -51.87 24.15 5.07
N ARG A 44 -51.96 25.48 5.02
CA ARG A 44 -50.83 26.42 5.10
C ARG A 44 -50.67 26.98 6.51
N GLY A 45 -49.47 27.44 6.84
CA GLY A 45 -49.14 28.17 8.07
C GLY A 45 -47.75 27.76 8.58
N GLY A 46 -46.71 28.60 8.57
CA GLY A 46 -46.63 29.98 8.09
C GLY A 46 -46.58 31.00 9.23
N LEU A 47 -45.40 31.17 9.83
CA LEU A 47 -45.07 32.23 10.80
C LEU A 47 -43.57 32.55 10.71
N ARG A 48 -43.18 33.75 11.16
CA ARG A 48 -41.80 34.29 11.21
C ARG A 48 -41.44 34.61 12.65
N ALA A 49 -40.13 34.67 12.94
CA ALA A 49 -39.54 35.17 14.19
C ALA A 49 -39.86 34.28 15.42
N ASP A 50 -39.14 34.31 16.54
CA ASP A 50 -38.28 35.37 17.08
C ASP A 50 -36.86 34.94 17.47
N ALA A 51 -35.99 35.94 17.68
CA ALA A 51 -34.69 35.77 18.31
C ALA A 51 -34.76 36.19 19.79
N ALA A 52 -34.56 35.25 20.71
CA ALA A 52 -34.55 35.51 22.15
C ALA A 52 -33.12 35.48 22.72
N ARG A 53 -32.65 36.61 23.25
CA ARG A 53 -31.56 36.64 24.23
C ARG A 53 -32.03 35.96 25.52
N MET A 54 -31.16 35.20 26.16
CA MET A 54 -31.16 35.07 27.62
C MET A 54 -29.79 35.49 28.17
N VAL A 55 -29.82 36.05 29.39
CA VAL A 55 -28.68 36.61 30.10
C VAL A 55 -28.70 36.06 31.52
N GLY A 56 -27.52 35.72 32.04
CA GLY A 56 -27.36 35.04 33.33
C GLY A 56 -27.46 33.52 33.21
N GLY A 57 -26.80 32.75 34.07
CA GLY A 57 -25.88 33.17 35.13
C GLY A 57 -25.83 32.13 36.25
N GLY A 58 -24.65 31.61 36.56
CA GLY A 58 -24.48 30.61 37.61
C GLY A 58 -23.14 29.89 37.54
N LEU A 59 -22.17 30.36 38.33
CA LEU A 59 -21.06 29.50 38.75
C LEU A 59 -21.60 28.50 39.76
N ALA A 60 -21.32 27.21 39.56
CA ALA A 60 -21.47 26.19 40.59
C ALA A 60 -20.07 25.76 41.05
N LEU A 61 -19.58 26.36 42.16
CA LEU A 61 -18.46 25.77 42.89
C LEU A 61 -18.95 24.47 43.55
N VAL A 62 -18.21 23.38 43.34
CA VAL A 62 -18.29 22.21 44.20
C VAL A 62 -16.98 22.11 44.96
N ALA A 63 -17.00 22.53 46.22
CA ALA A 63 -15.94 22.26 47.17
C ALA A 63 -16.47 21.25 48.20
N LEU A 64 -15.70 20.19 48.46
CA LEU A 64 -15.92 19.30 49.59
C LEU A 64 -14.59 19.04 50.30
N ALA A 65 -14.65 18.83 51.60
CA ALA A 65 -13.55 19.18 52.51
C ALA A 65 -12.46 18.12 52.67
N VAL A 66 -11.28 18.60 53.10
CA VAL A 66 -10.17 17.80 53.62
C VAL A 66 -10.55 17.16 54.96
N LEU A 67 -10.10 15.93 55.20
CA LEU A 67 -9.94 15.36 56.54
C LEU A 67 -8.53 14.75 56.70
N THR A 68 -8.07 14.64 57.93
CA THR A 68 -6.64 14.72 58.29
C THR A 68 -6.00 13.41 58.74
N GLY A 69 -4.72 13.21 58.43
CA GLY A 69 -3.89 12.18 59.08
C GLY A 69 -2.45 12.09 58.55
N VAL A 70 -1.46 12.56 59.33
CA VAL A 70 -0.01 12.41 59.04
C VAL A 70 0.77 12.18 60.35
N PRO A 71 1.55 11.10 60.42
CA PRO A 71 2.94 11.19 60.92
C PRO A 71 3.91 10.27 60.15
N HIS A 72 5.25 10.42 60.15
CA HIS A 72 6.17 11.56 60.43
C HIS A 72 7.58 11.20 59.89
N GLY A 73 8.46 12.18 59.66
CA GLY A 73 9.87 12.01 59.22
C GLY A 73 10.11 12.48 57.77
N ALA A 74 10.86 13.55 57.44
CA ALA A 74 12.21 14.01 57.84
C ALA A 74 13.33 13.15 57.21
N SER A 75 14.32 13.69 56.48
CA SER A 75 14.82 15.07 56.30
C SER A 75 15.14 15.38 54.81
N ALA A 76 15.01 16.61 54.29
CA ALA A 76 16.03 17.68 54.17
C ALA A 76 17.36 17.24 53.51
N THR A 77 18.06 17.99 52.62
CA THR A 77 18.03 19.42 52.23
C THR A 77 18.62 19.50 50.78
N THR A 78 18.29 20.42 49.86
CA THR A 78 18.84 21.81 49.74
C THR A 78 18.35 22.42 48.41
N ALA A 79 18.18 23.76 48.33
CA ALA A 79 17.95 24.48 47.07
C ALA A 79 18.66 25.85 47.05
N VAL A 80 19.29 26.21 45.93
CA VAL A 80 19.94 27.51 45.62
C VAL A 80 19.98 27.68 44.07
N PRO A 81 20.19 28.88 43.50
CA PRO A 81 19.14 29.42 42.62
C PRO A 81 19.55 29.76 41.17
N VAL A 82 18.55 30.24 40.41
CA VAL A 82 18.64 30.73 39.03
C VAL A 82 19.34 32.10 38.94
N PRO A 83 20.22 32.32 37.94
CA PRO A 83 20.57 33.66 37.43
C PRO A 83 19.74 34.02 36.19
N VAL A 84 19.46 35.32 36.01
CA VAL A 84 18.72 35.88 34.86
C VAL A 84 19.68 36.65 33.94
N ALA A 85 19.54 36.47 32.63
CA ALA A 85 19.99 37.40 31.60
C ALA A 85 18.76 37.72 30.72
N VAL A 86 18.20 38.92 30.73
CA VAL A 86 18.72 40.18 30.16
C VAL A 86 18.92 40.04 28.65
N ALA A 87 18.05 40.72 27.89
CA ALA A 87 18.13 40.82 26.44
C ALA A 87 18.86 42.10 26.01
N THR A 88 19.51 42.06 24.86
CA THR A 88 20.02 43.23 24.14
C THR A 88 19.50 43.24 22.71
N THR A 89 19.12 44.42 22.24
CA THR A 89 18.60 44.65 20.88
C THR A 89 19.52 45.62 20.16
N GLU A 90 20.16 45.21 19.07
CA GLU A 90 20.80 46.13 18.13
C GLU A 90 20.62 45.67 16.68
N THR A 91 20.40 46.64 15.79
CA THR A 91 20.44 46.50 14.33
C THR A 91 20.88 47.83 13.71
N PRO A 92 22.06 47.85 13.06
CA PRO A 92 22.16 48.34 11.69
C PRO A 92 23.01 47.37 10.84
N GLY A 93 23.14 47.51 9.52
CA GLY A 93 22.58 48.47 8.57
C GLY A 93 22.69 47.91 7.14
N ALA A 94 22.37 48.71 6.13
CA ALA A 94 22.40 48.25 4.73
C ALA A 94 23.81 48.36 4.11
N ASP A 95 24.10 47.49 3.13
CA ASP A 95 24.74 47.90 1.89
C ASP A 95 24.49 46.90 0.74
N ALA A 96 24.65 47.36 -0.50
CA ALA A 96 24.58 46.55 -1.72
C ALA A 96 25.75 46.90 -2.65
N PRO A 97 26.10 46.06 -3.64
CA PRO A 97 25.77 46.53 -5.00
C PRO A 97 25.46 45.44 -6.06
N SER A 98 24.63 45.87 -7.02
CA SER A 98 24.75 45.66 -8.48
C SER A 98 24.94 44.25 -9.11
N THR A 99 23.84 43.83 -9.76
CA THR A 99 23.78 43.33 -11.16
C THR A 99 24.70 42.20 -11.65
N SER A 100 24.07 41.13 -12.17
CA SER A 100 24.18 40.85 -13.61
C SER A 100 22.93 40.16 -14.15
N THR A 101 22.64 40.35 -15.44
CA THR A 101 21.49 39.78 -16.15
C THR A 101 21.96 38.64 -17.05
N LEU A 102 21.19 37.55 -17.16
CA LEU A 102 21.16 36.71 -18.36
C LEU A 102 19.86 35.90 -18.45
N ALA A 103 19.34 35.76 -19.67
CA ALA A 103 18.12 35.02 -20.02
C ALA A 103 18.48 33.89 -21.02
N PRO A 104 17.60 32.89 -21.27
CA PRO A 104 18.02 31.60 -21.80
C PRO A 104 18.27 31.59 -23.32
N ALA A 105 19.12 30.65 -23.74
CA ALA A 105 19.30 30.28 -25.15
C ALA A 105 18.39 29.10 -25.54
N SER A 106 17.82 29.15 -26.74
CA SER A 106 17.08 28.06 -27.37
C SER A 106 18.02 27.15 -28.18
N PRO A 107 17.70 25.85 -28.35
CA PRO A 107 18.42 24.97 -29.27
C PRO A 107 18.00 25.19 -30.73
N THR A 108 18.94 25.00 -31.65
CA THR A 108 18.72 25.07 -33.12
C THR A 108 18.47 23.68 -33.69
N GLU A 109 17.63 23.58 -34.72
CA GLU A 109 17.49 22.36 -35.55
C GLU A 109 18.76 22.05 -36.36
N SER A 110 18.95 20.77 -36.70
CA SER A 110 19.67 20.39 -37.92
C SER A 110 19.21 19.01 -38.42
N THR A 111 19.16 18.84 -39.73
CA THR A 111 18.62 17.67 -40.45
C THR A 111 19.71 16.73 -40.95
N GLY A 112 19.44 15.43 -41.04
CA GLY A 112 20.35 14.50 -41.72
C GLY A 112 19.87 13.05 -41.82
N LEU A 113 19.35 12.67 -43.00
CA LEU A 113 19.30 11.30 -43.53
C LEU A 113 20.32 11.19 -44.67
N PRO A 114 20.86 9.99 -44.97
CA PRO A 114 20.36 9.29 -46.16
C PRO A 114 20.26 7.76 -46.01
N GLU A 115 19.60 7.13 -46.99
CA GLU A 115 19.53 5.68 -47.20
C GLU A 115 20.67 5.13 -48.09
N THR A 116 20.73 3.79 -48.18
CA THR A 116 21.02 2.90 -49.34
C THR A 116 22.13 1.87 -49.14
N GLY A 117 21.89 0.63 -49.62
CA GLY A 117 22.83 -0.50 -49.57
C GLY A 117 22.12 -1.87 -49.68
N ASP A 118 22.18 -2.49 -50.86
CA ASP A 118 21.38 -3.67 -51.27
C ASP A 118 22.23 -4.95 -51.51
N VAL A 119 21.70 -6.12 -51.09
CA VAL A 119 21.66 -7.43 -51.84
C VAL A 119 23.00 -8.17 -52.12
N PRO A 120 23.08 -9.52 -52.37
CA PRO A 120 22.25 -10.70 -52.04
C PRO A 120 23.04 -11.80 -51.24
N GLY A 121 22.48 -13.03 -51.07
CA GLY A 121 23.35 -14.25 -51.01
C GLY A 121 22.86 -15.56 -50.33
N ASP A 122 21.92 -16.29 -50.95
CA ASP A 122 21.78 -17.78 -51.00
C ASP A 122 21.79 -18.76 -49.77
N LEU A 123 21.41 -20.01 -50.09
CA LEU A 123 21.19 -21.23 -49.26
C LEU A 123 22.44 -22.19 -49.35
N PRO A 124 22.51 -23.44 -48.78
CA PRO A 124 21.45 -24.28 -48.18
C PRO A 124 21.81 -25.13 -46.90
N GLU A 125 20.93 -26.08 -46.60
CA GLU A 125 20.85 -27.13 -45.56
C GLU A 125 21.81 -28.34 -45.79
N THR A 126 22.21 -29.09 -44.73
CA THR A 126 22.13 -30.60 -44.61
C THR A 126 22.92 -31.30 -43.46
N THR A 127 22.30 -32.34 -42.89
CA THR A 127 22.80 -33.65 -42.35
C THR A 127 23.86 -33.81 -41.23
N ASP A 128 23.39 -34.38 -40.10
CA ASP A 128 23.83 -35.63 -39.41
C ASP A 128 25.16 -35.81 -38.61
N ALA A 129 25.11 -36.79 -37.70
CA ALA A 129 26.14 -37.21 -36.73
C ALA A 129 26.66 -38.65 -37.00
N PRO A 130 27.67 -39.14 -36.24
CA PRO A 130 27.42 -40.17 -35.19
C PRO A 130 28.31 -39.92 -33.91
N GLU A 131 28.60 -40.80 -32.94
CA GLU A 131 28.39 -42.26 -32.78
C GLU A 131 28.18 -42.74 -31.31
N ALA A 132 29.21 -43.33 -30.65
CA ALA A 132 29.16 -44.08 -29.37
C ALA A 132 30.43 -43.77 -28.51
N THR A 133 30.75 -44.33 -27.32
CA THR A 133 30.42 -45.59 -26.60
C THR A 133 30.21 -45.33 -25.08
N ASP A 134 30.00 -46.28 -24.13
CA ASP A 134 30.05 -47.75 -24.11
C ASP A 134 29.13 -48.38 -23.02
N ALA A 135 29.06 -49.72 -22.97
CA ALA A 135 28.40 -50.55 -21.95
C ALA A 135 29.46 -51.40 -21.19
N PRO A 136 29.19 -52.54 -20.48
CA PRO A 136 27.96 -53.24 -20.07
C PRO A 136 27.80 -53.20 -18.50
N GLU A 137 27.24 -54.10 -17.67
CA GLU A 137 26.78 -55.52 -17.71
C GLU A 137 25.52 -55.76 -16.85
N THR A 138 24.97 -56.97 -16.92
CA THR A 138 23.85 -57.54 -16.13
C THR A 138 24.38 -58.66 -15.20
N PRO A 139 23.66 -59.16 -14.16
CA PRO A 139 22.48 -60.03 -14.37
C PRO A 139 21.34 -59.91 -13.33
N GLU A 140 20.27 -60.64 -13.60
CA GLU A 140 19.01 -60.70 -12.84
C GLU A 140 19.09 -61.65 -11.62
N THR A 141 18.20 -61.44 -10.63
CA THR A 141 17.72 -62.54 -9.76
C THR A 141 16.19 -62.43 -9.55
N VAL A 142 15.52 -63.58 -9.55
CA VAL A 142 14.06 -63.73 -9.38
C VAL A 142 13.75 -64.11 -7.93
N GLY A 143 12.70 -63.52 -7.33
CA GLY A 143 12.42 -63.73 -5.90
C GLY A 143 11.01 -63.36 -5.42
N THR A 144 10.01 -64.16 -5.82
CA THR A 144 8.82 -64.61 -5.05
C THR A 144 7.95 -63.60 -4.27
N ASP A 145 6.62 -63.67 -4.50
CA ASP A 145 5.60 -62.95 -3.72
C ASP A 145 5.66 -63.17 -2.20
N ALA A 146 5.45 -62.08 -1.45
CA ALA A 146 5.03 -62.08 -0.06
C ALA A 146 4.01 -60.94 0.15
N PRO A 147 2.98 -61.09 1.01
CA PRO A 147 1.93 -60.09 1.14
C PRO A 147 2.44 -58.84 1.87
N GLU A 148 2.33 -57.67 1.24
CA GLU A 148 2.57 -56.39 1.90
C GLU A 148 1.50 -56.12 2.96
N THR A 149 1.91 -56.13 4.24
CA THR A 149 1.07 -55.69 5.35
C THR A 149 0.93 -54.17 5.31
N THR A 150 -0.10 -53.67 4.60
CA THR A 150 -0.44 -52.24 4.52
C THR A 150 -0.69 -51.67 5.91
N THR A 151 0.35 -51.11 6.50
CA THR A 151 0.28 -50.45 7.80
C THR A 151 -0.20 -49.03 7.54
N ASP A 152 -1.48 -48.77 7.80
CA ASP A 152 -2.04 -47.41 7.85
C ASP A 152 -1.33 -46.61 8.94
N ALA A 153 -0.23 -45.96 8.56
CA ALA A 153 0.37 -44.90 9.35
C ALA A 153 -0.63 -43.74 9.37
N PRO A 154 -1.14 -43.31 10.54
CA PRO A 154 -2.14 -42.26 10.59
C PRO A 154 -1.54 -40.98 10.01
N GLU A 155 -2.09 -40.51 8.89
CA GLU A 155 -1.63 -39.29 8.21
C GLU A 155 -1.71 -38.14 9.21
N ALA A 156 -0.53 -37.68 9.65
CA ALA A 156 -0.39 -36.77 10.76
C ALA A 156 -0.80 -35.36 10.31
N THR A 157 -2.11 -35.12 10.31
CA THR A 157 -2.72 -33.82 10.03
C THR A 157 -2.12 -32.80 10.97
N THR A 158 -1.12 -32.07 10.48
CA THR A 158 -0.41 -31.05 11.24
C THR A 158 -1.34 -29.85 11.38
N ALA A 159 -2.17 -29.92 12.42
CA ALA A 159 -3.08 -28.84 12.79
C ALA A 159 -2.26 -27.55 12.94
N SER A 160 -2.41 -26.66 11.96
CA SER A 160 -1.70 -25.38 11.93
C SER A 160 -2.02 -24.64 13.24
N ALA A 161 -1.00 -24.46 14.07
CA ALA A 161 -1.16 -23.86 15.39
C ALA A 161 -1.80 -22.48 15.22
N GLY A 162 -3.02 -22.34 15.74
CA GLY A 162 -3.90 -21.21 15.44
C GLY A 162 -3.20 -19.87 15.62
N ARG A 163 -2.99 -19.17 14.50
CA ARG A 163 -2.27 -17.90 14.46
C ARG A 163 -2.94 -16.90 15.40
N ALA A 164 -2.16 -16.18 16.20
CA ALA A 164 -2.68 -15.24 17.20
C ALA A 164 -3.27 -13.98 16.53
N GLU A 165 -4.50 -14.09 16.05
CA GLU A 165 -5.23 -13.01 15.39
C GLU A 165 -5.78 -11.98 16.38
N LYS A 166 -5.72 -10.70 15.98
CA LYS A 166 -6.19 -9.55 16.76
C LYS A 166 -7.15 -8.73 15.91
N LYS A 167 -8.42 -8.67 16.31
CA LYS A 167 -9.45 -7.90 15.60
C LYS A 167 -9.60 -6.51 16.22
N VAL A 168 -9.65 -5.49 15.37
CA VAL A 168 -9.79 -4.08 15.75
C VAL A 168 -10.86 -3.45 14.86
N CYS A 169 -11.85 -2.77 15.44
CA CYS A 169 -13.01 -2.22 14.73
C CYS A 169 -13.25 -0.72 15.05
N GLU A 170 -12.55 -0.19 16.03
CA GLU A 170 -12.56 1.22 16.42
C GLU A 170 -12.04 2.08 15.26
N LYS A 171 -12.68 3.22 14.99
CA LYS A 171 -12.40 4.06 13.81
C LYS A 171 -10.91 4.39 13.61
N PHE A 172 -10.20 4.61 14.72
CA PHE A 172 -8.76 4.88 14.75
C PHE A 172 -8.00 3.90 15.66
N GLY A 173 -8.56 2.71 15.91
CA GLY A 173 -7.89 1.66 16.67
C GLY A 173 -6.70 1.07 15.91
N SER A 174 -5.74 0.54 16.66
CA SER A 174 -4.58 -0.16 16.12
C SER A 174 -4.13 -1.29 17.07
N THR A 175 -3.24 -2.18 16.60
CA THR A 175 -2.68 -3.25 17.42
C THR A 175 -1.25 -3.65 16.99
N PRO A 176 -0.34 -3.95 17.94
CA PRO A 176 1.03 -4.32 17.61
C PRO A 176 1.15 -5.77 17.14
N VAL A 177 2.05 -6.00 16.17
CA VAL A 177 2.43 -7.31 15.63
C VAL A 177 3.95 -7.45 15.55
N ALA A 178 4.44 -8.68 15.34
CA ALA A 178 5.87 -9.02 15.31
C ALA A 178 6.61 -8.52 16.56
N GLY A 179 6.09 -8.86 17.75
CA GLY A 179 6.63 -8.39 19.04
C GLY A 179 6.57 -6.87 19.26
N GLY A 180 5.81 -6.15 18.42
CA GLY A 180 5.70 -4.69 18.39
C GLY A 180 6.63 -3.98 17.39
N ARG A 181 7.39 -4.70 16.55
CA ARG A 181 8.20 -4.07 15.49
C ARG A 181 7.32 -3.26 14.53
N TYR A 182 6.10 -3.72 14.28
CA TYR A 182 5.10 -3.04 13.46
C TYR A 182 3.78 -2.87 14.23
N GLU A 183 3.01 -1.87 13.83
CA GLU A 183 1.63 -1.63 14.28
C GLU A 183 0.70 -1.82 13.09
N VAL A 184 -0.48 -2.42 13.28
CA VAL A 184 -1.53 -2.43 12.24
C VAL A 184 -2.69 -1.55 12.68
N GLN A 185 -3.06 -0.58 11.85
CA GLN A 185 -4.07 0.44 12.16
C GLN A 185 -5.33 0.26 11.30
N ASN A 186 -6.51 0.46 11.89
CA ASN A 186 -7.79 0.42 11.17
C ASN A 186 -7.94 1.66 10.28
N SER A 187 -7.62 2.84 10.81
CA SER A 187 -7.51 4.12 10.06
C SER A 187 -8.71 4.40 9.14
N LEU A 188 -9.93 4.28 9.66
CA LEU A 188 -11.19 4.54 8.97
C LEU A 188 -11.45 6.05 8.84
N TRP A 189 -10.49 6.86 8.37
CA TRP A 189 -10.58 8.32 8.48
C TRP A 189 -11.72 8.94 7.66
N GLY A 190 -11.88 8.54 6.40
CA GLY A 190 -12.73 9.18 5.39
C GLY A 190 -14.22 8.80 5.39
N ALA A 191 -14.67 7.90 6.27
CA ALA A 191 -16.05 7.41 6.28
C ALA A 191 -16.66 7.19 7.68
N SER A 192 -17.93 6.77 7.68
CA SER A 192 -18.71 6.30 8.84
C SER A 192 -19.26 4.87 8.65
N THR A 193 -19.05 4.26 7.48
CA THR A 193 -19.38 2.85 7.23
C THR A 193 -18.42 1.94 7.98
N SER A 194 -18.94 0.87 8.61
CA SER A 194 -18.13 -0.02 9.44
C SER A 194 -16.95 -0.64 8.66
N GLN A 195 -15.80 -0.71 9.33
CA GLN A 195 -14.61 -1.44 8.92
C GLN A 195 -13.95 -2.04 10.16
N CYS A 196 -13.50 -3.29 10.05
CA CYS A 196 -12.53 -3.87 10.97
C CYS A 196 -11.27 -4.31 10.22
N ILE A 197 -10.15 -4.36 10.92
CA ILE A 197 -8.98 -5.15 10.52
C ILE A 197 -8.88 -6.40 11.40
N VAL A 198 -8.28 -7.46 10.86
CA VAL A 198 -7.77 -8.58 11.65
C VAL A 198 -6.28 -8.75 11.35
N ALA A 199 -5.45 -8.49 12.35
CA ALA A 199 -3.99 -8.41 12.26
C ALA A 199 -3.31 -9.58 12.96
N TYR A 200 -2.14 -9.98 12.46
CA TYR A 200 -1.37 -11.12 12.97
C TYR A 200 0.09 -11.07 12.53
N ASP A 201 0.95 -11.77 13.25
CA ASP A 201 2.38 -11.87 12.94
C ASP A 201 2.58 -12.62 11.60
N GLY A 202 3.30 -12.01 10.67
CA GLY A 202 3.51 -12.46 9.30
C GLY A 202 4.33 -13.76 9.20
N PRO A 203 4.30 -14.48 8.06
CA PRO A 203 5.24 -15.57 7.84
C PRO A 203 6.66 -15.00 7.79
N SER A 204 7.65 -15.68 8.38
CA SER A 204 9.00 -15.15 8.56
C SER A 204 9.60 -14.61 7.27
N ALA A 205 9.93 -13.31 7.23
CA ALA A 205 10.32 -12.60 6.01
C ALA A 205 11.44 -11.59 6.27
N GLY A 206 12.35 -11.47 5.30
CA GLY A 206 13.55 -10.64 5.41
C GLY A 206 14.59 -11.17 6.42
N PRO A 207 15.77 -10.53 6.51
CA PRO A 207 16.88 -10.98 7.35
C PRO A 207 16.60 -10.96 8.87
N THR A 208 15.56 -10.25 9.31
CA THR A 208 15.14 -10.20 10.72
C THR A 208 14.15 -11.29 11.10
N GLY A 209 13.57 -11.99 10.11
CA GLY A 209 12.40 -12.86 10.28
C GLY A 209 11.10 -12.13 10.69
N ALA A 210 11.17 -10.87 11.13
CA ALA A 210 10.06 -10.13 11.70
C ALA A 210 9.16 -9.57 10.60
N SER A 211 7.97 -10.16 10.48
CA SER A 211 7.00 -9.96 9.41
C SER A 211 5.63 -9.60 9.96
N ALA A 212 4.83 -8.83 9.24
CA ALA A 212 3.46 -8.44 9.62
C ALA A 212 2.45 -8.80 8.53
N ALA A 213 1.20 -9.03 8.92
CA ALA A 213 0.11 -9.35 8.00
C ALA A 213 -1.26 -8.98 8.60
N PHE A 214 -2.24 -8.71 7.74
CA PHE A 214 -3.61 -8.39 8.15
C PHE A 214 -4.62 -8.54 7.01
N ARG A 215 -5.89 -8.69 7.34
CA ARG A 215 -7.03 -8.59 6.39
C ARG A 215 -8.01 -7.48 6.79
N VAL A 216 -8.73 -6.96 5.81
CA VAL A 216 -9.80 -5.95 5.96
C VAL A 216 -11.17 -6.62 5.83
N GLU A 217 -12.07 -6.27 6.75
CA GLU A 217 -13.51 -6.56 6.69
C GLU A 217 -14.25 -5.23 6.50
N ALA A 218 -14.81 -4.98 5.31
CA ALA A 218 -15.32 -3.67 4.92
C ALA A 218 -16.31 -3.68 3.76
N LYS A 219 -17.33 -2.80 3.82
CA LYS A 219 -18.37 -2.68 2.77
C LYS A 219 -18.60 -1.22 2.38
N HIS A 220 -17.52 -0.52 2.06
CA HIS A 220 -17.52 0.91 1.73
C HIS A 220 -18.27 1.24 0.44
N ARG A 221 -18.80 2.46 0.40
CA ARG A 221 -19.53 3.07 -0.73
C ARG A 221 -19.20 4.58 -0.82
N ASN A 222 -17.91 4.92 -0.80
CA ASN A 222 -17.44 6.30 -0.90
C ASN A 222 -17.03 6.64 -2.35
N ASN A 223 -17.65 7.65 -2.94
CA ASN A 223 -17.38 8.08 -4.32
C ASN A 223 -16.44 9.29 -4.41
N SER A 224 -16.35 10.11 -3.36
CA SER A 224 -15.62 11.40 -3.35
C SER A 224 -14.16 11.29 -2.90
N GLY A 225 -13.78 10.17 -2.30
CA GLY A 225 -12.46 9.88 -1.76
C GLY A 225 -12.43 8.46 -1.18
N PRO A 226 -11.28 7.98 -0.71
CA PRO A 226 -11.24 6.71 -0.02
C PRO A 226 -11.95 6.79 1.34
N ALA A 227 -12.42 5.66 1.83
CA ALA A 227 -13.10 5.56 3.11
C ALA A 227 -12.13 5.48 4.30
N SER A 228 -10.92 4.97 4.05
CA SER A 228 -9.97 4.53 5.06
C SER A 228 -8.58 4.34 4.45
N TYR A 229 -7.57 4.13 5.31
CA TYR A 229 -6.28 3.57 4.91
C TYR A 229 -5.80 2.50 5.92
N PRO A 230 -6.49 1.35 6.03
CA PRO A 230 -6.03 0.23 6.85
C PRO A 230 -4.66 -0.25 6.35
N SER A 231 -3.67 -0.21 7.24
CA SER A 231 -2.26 -0.38 6.87
C SER A 231 -1.40 -0.89 8.04
N ILE A 232 -0.24 -1.42 7.69
CA ILE A 232 0.86 -1.69 8.63
C ILE A 232 1.77 -0.47 8.66
N VAL A 233 2.21 -0.07 9.85
CA VAL A 233 3.10 1.07 10.11
C VAL A 233 4.45 0.56 10.64
N PHE A 234 5.54 1.17 10.15
CA PHE A 234 6.87 1.11 10.75
C PHE A 234 7.40 2.53 10.95
N GLY A 235 7.55 2.99 12.19
CA GLY A 235 7.86 4.39 12.49
C GLY A 235 6.94 4.98 13.56
N CYS A 236 6.74 6.30 13.50
CA CYS A 236 5.81 7.05 14.33
C CYS A 236 4.68 7.64 13.47
N ASN A 237 3.42 7.34 13.84
CA ASN A 237 2.22 7.89 13.22
C ASN A 237 1.27 8.46 14.29
N TYR A 238 0.92 9.75 14.20
CA TYR A 238 0.07 10.50 15.14
C TYR A 238 0.43 10.47 16.65
N GLY A 239 1.53 9.82 17.04
CA GLY A 239 1.95 9.61 18.43
C GLY A 239 2.16 8.15 18.80
N ASN A 240 1.63 7.21 18.01
CA ASN A 240 1.95 5.79 18.14
C ASN A 240 3.27 5.51 17.41
N CYS A 241 4.28 5.01 18.13
CA CYS A 241 5.62 4.73 17.62
C CYS A 241 5.96 3.24 17.82
N THR A 242 6.35 2.54 16.75
CA THR A 242 6.61 1.10 16.85
C THR A 242 7.89 0.78 17.63
N LYS A 243 7.92 -0.39 18.27
CA LYS A 243 8.95 -0.77 19.24
C LYS A 243 10.33 -0.83 18.59
N GLY A 244 11.27 -0.03 19.11
CA GLY A 244 12.64 0.03 18.60
C GLY A 244 12.78 0.67 17.23
N THR A 245 11.76 1.41 16.75
CA THR A 245 11.82 2.03 15.42
C THR A 245 13.01 3.02 15.30
N PRO A 246 13.73 3.03 14.16
CA PRO A 246 14.83 3.96 13.93
C PRO A 246 14.36 5.38 13.57
N PHE A 247 13.05 5.64 13.56
CA PHE A 247 12.41 6.88 13.09
C PHE A 247 11.83 7.75 14.24
N PRO A 248 11.63 9.06 14.04
CA PRO A 248 12.01 9.85 12.86
C PRO A 248 13.51 9.94 12.64
N ARG A 249 13.95 9.93 11.37
CA ARG A 249 15.37 9.96 10.98
C ARG A 249 15.60 10.99 9.88
N PRO A 250 16.69 11.80 9.93
CA PRO A 250 17.03 12.71 8.85
C PRO A 250 17.13 11.98 7.51
N ILE A 251 16.68 12.62 6.42
CA ILE A 251 16.74 12.00 5.08
C ILE A 251 18.20 11.67 4.70
N SER A 252 19.14 12.51 5.11
CA SER A 252 20.59 12.33 4.94
C SER A 252 21.20 11.13 5.69
N ASP A 253 20.44 10.47 6.59
CA ASP A 253 20.84 9.28 7.34
C ASP A 253 19.85 8.11 7.11
N LEU A 254 19.07 8.07 6.02
CA LEU A 254 18.18 6.92 5.80
C LEU A 254 18.96 5.61 5.60
N GLY A 255 20.13 5.65 4.96
CA GLY A 255 20.86 4.43 4.58
C GLY A 255 20.11 3.64 3.50
N ASP A 256 20.33 2.33 3.42
CA ASP A 256 19.56 1.45 2.56
C ASP A 256 18.27 1.03 3.26
N LEU A 257 17.16 1.72 2.97
CA LEU A 257 15.84 1.43 3.52
C LEU A 257 15.05 0.62 2.49
N ARG A 258 14.81 -0.66 2.80
CA ARG A 258 14.20 -1.66 1.91
C ARG A 258 12.88 -2.15 2.46
N SER A 259 11.95 -2.53 1.59
CA SER A 259 10.72 -3.22 2.00
C SER A 259 10.33 -4.36 1.06
N SER A 260 9.85 -5.45 1.64
CA SER A 260 9.20 -6.55 0.93
C SER A 260 7.74 -6.64 1.38
N TRP A 261 6.81 -6.78 0.43
CA TRP A 261 5.37 -6.75 0.72
C TRP A 261 4.60 -7.60 -0.30
N SER A 262 3.64 -8.39 0.18
CA SER A 262 2.78 -9.26 -0.62
C SER A 262 1.32 -9.13 -0.19
N VAL A 263 0.40 -9.12 -1.14
CA VAL A 263 -1.04 -8.91 -0.90
C VAL A 263 -1.94 -9.88 -1.66
N LYS A 264 -3.14 -10.12 -1.13
CA LYS A 264 -4.31 -10.56 -1.89
C LYS A 264 -5.28 -9.38 -2.04
N THR A 265 -6.03 -9.37 -3.14
CA THR A 265 -7.01 -8.31 -3.44
C THR A 265 -8.28 -8.91 -4.04
N PRO A 266 -9.48 -8.41 -3.70
CA PRO A 266 -10.73 -8.92 -4.25
C PRO A 266 -10.87 -8.60 -5.74
N SER A 267 -11.63 -9.42 -6.46
CA SER A 267 -11.90 -9.27 -7.89
C SER A 267 -12.85 -8.11 -8.25
N SER A 268 -13.36 -7.38 -7.26
CA SER A 268 -14.28 -6.26 -7.44
C SER A 268 -14.18 -5.25 -6.29
N GLY A 269 -14.76 -4.07 -6.49
CA GLY A 269 -14.58 -2.90 -5.62
C GLY A 269 -13.76 -1.82 -6.31
N ASP A 270 -13.44 -0.76 -5.58
CA ASP A 270 -12.50 0.28 -5.98
C ASP A 270 -11.52 0.52 -4.86
N TYR A 271 -10.25 0.36 -5.15
CA TYR A 271 -9.17 0.46 -4.17
C TYR A 271 -7.82 0.72 -4.84
N ASN A 272 -6.83 1.11 -4.05
CA ASN A 272 -5.42 0.93 -4.39
C ASN A 272 -4.73 -0.08 -3.45
N VAL A 273 -3.51 -0.43 -3.81
CA VAL A 273 -2.51 -1.13 -3.00
C VAL A 273 -1.31 -0.20 -2.97
N ALA A 274 -1.09 0.48 -1.85
CA ALA A 274 -0.15 1.59 -1.77
C ALA A 274 0.73 1.53 -0.51
N TYR A 275 1.99 1.93 -0.68
CA TYR A 275 2.75 2.52 0.41
C TYR A 275 2.34 3.97 0.61
N ASP A 276 2.48 4.43 1.86
CA ASP A 276 2.37 5.81 2.29
C ASP A 276 3.54 6.11 3.25
N ILE A 277 4.36 7.08 2.90
CA ILE A 277 5.66 7.37 3.54
C ILE A 277 5.66 8.84 3.93
N TRP A 278 5.68 9.10 5.23
CA TRP A 278 5.57 10.44 5.78
C TRP A 278 6.93 11.09 5.99
N LEU A 279 7.08 12.28 5.41
CA LEU A 279 8.27 13.13 5.48
C LEU A 279 7.88 14.46 6.14
N ASP A 280 8.67 14.96 7.08
CA ASP A 280 8.35 16.15 7.89
C ASP A 280 9.56 17.08 8.07
N PRO A 281 9.37 18.42 8.17
CA PRO A 281 10.46 19.35 8.48
C PRO A 281 11.10 19.16 9.86
N THR A 282 10.49 18.36 10.74
CA THR A 282 10.94 18.11 12.11
C THR A 282 11.00 16.62 12.41
N ALA A 283 11.67 16.24 13.50
CA ALA A 283 11.68 14.88 14.04
C ALA A 283 10.33 14.50 14.68
N ARG A 284 9.22 14.66 13.93
CA ARG A 284 7.85 14.57 14.44
C ARG A 284 7.48 13.13 14.84
N LYS A 285 7.17 12.96 16.13
CA LYS A 285 6.58 11.73 16.68
C LYS A 285 5.07 11.82 16.90
N THR A 286 4.57 13.00 17.25
CA THR A 286 3.19 13.22 17.71
C THR A 286 2.41 14.20 16.85
N GLY A 287 1.08 14.02 16.85
CA GLY A 287 0.16 14.83 16.06
C GLY A 287 0.26 14.57 14.56
N ARG A 288 -0.48 15.37 13.78
CA ARG A 288 -0.54 15.25 12.33
C ARG A 288 0.82 15.57 11.68
N PRO A 289 1.26 14.83 10.63
CA PRO A 289 2.34 15.23 9.73
C PRO A 289 2.16 16.64 9.14
N THR A 290 3.27 17.30 8.78
CA THR A 290 3.28 18.69 8.27
C THR A 290 4.15 18.92 7.03
N GLY A 291 4.89 17.91 6.56
CA GLY A 291 5.73 17.99 5.35
C GLY A 291 5.06 17.46 4.09
N LEU A 292 5.52 16.30 3.63
CA LEU A 292 5.15 15.66 2.36
C LEU A 292 4.60 14.25 2.62
N GLU A 293 3.53 13.93 1.91
CA GLU A 293 3.01 12.58 1.71
C GLU A 293 3.69 11.97 0.46
N LEU A 294 4.42 10.86 0.62
CA LEU A 294 5.03 10.13 -0.50
C LEU A 294 4.35 8.76 -0.63
N MET A 295 3.61 8.56 -1.71
CA MET A 295 2.92 7.30 -1.98
C MET A 295 3.62 6.48 -3.07
N ILE A 296 3.62 5.14 -2.92
CA ILE A 296 4.07 4.22 -3.97
C ILE A 296 2.93 3.23 -4.25
N TRP A 297 2.24 3.41 -5.37
CA TRP A 297 1.07 2.61 -5.75
C TRP A 297 1.51 1.40 -6.57
N LEU A 298 1.33 0.20 -6.03
CA LEU A 298 1.63 -1.07 -6.70
C LEU A 298 0.50 -1.53 -7.62
N LYS A 299 -0.75 -1.23 -7.25
CA LYS A 299 -1.97 -1.58 -7.99
C LYS A 299 -3.10 -0.59 -7.65
N HIS A 300 -4.04 -0.39 -8.55
CA HIS A 300 -5.30 0.30 -8.34
C HIS A 300 -6.38 -0.25 -9.28
N THR A 301 -7.64 0.14 -9.07
CA THR A 301 -8.73 -0.10 -10.05
C THR A 301 -8.87 1.08 -11.02
N ASP A 302 -9.51 0.86 -12.16
CA ASP A 302 -9.58 1.82 -13.28
C ASP A 302 -10.19 3.19 -12.91
N ARG A 303 -11.07 3.25 -11.90
CA ARG A 303 -11.69 4.50 -11.41
C ARG A 303 -10.82 5.25 -10.38
N VAL A 304 -9.78 4.62 -9.85
CA VAL A 304 -8.94 5.16 -8.78
C VAL A 304 -7.67 5.76 -9.38
N GLN A 305 -7.40 7.02 -9.08
CA GLN A 305 -6.21 7.75 -9.54
C GLN A 305 -5.59 8.58 -8.40
N PRO A 306 -4.29 8.92 -8.46
CA PRO A 306 -3.65 9.75 -7.43
C PRO A 306 -4.21 11.18 -7.34
N ILE A 307 -3.83 11.85 -6.25
CA ILE A 307 -4.09 13.27 -6.01
C ILE A 307 -3.32 14.12 -7.05
N GLY A 308 -4.00 15.10 -7.64
CA GLY A 308 -3.38 16.06 -8.56
C GLY A 308 -3.26 15.54 -10.00
N LYS A 309 -2.05 15.61 -10.57
CA LYS A 309 -1.79 15.32 -12.00
C LYS A 309 -0.47 14.60 -12.23
N LYS A 310 -0.41 13.75 -13.26
CA LYS A 310 0.84 13.21 -13.80
C LYS A 310 1.72 14.36 -14.28
N VAL A 311 2.97 14.40 -13.83
CA VAL A 311 3.98 15.40 -14.23
C VAL A 311 5.15 14.79 -15.01
N GLY A 312 5.23 13.46 -15.09
CA GLY A 312 6.27 12.75 -15.83
C GLY A 312 6.36 11.29 -15.39
N THR A 313 7.57 10.75 -15.44
CA THR A 313 7.89 9.39 -15.03
C THR A 313 9.16 9.35 -14.15
N ALA A 314 9.44 8.17 -13.59
CA ALA A 314 10.69 7.80 -12.94
C ALA A 314 11.01 6.34 -13.28
N THR A 315 12.30 6.00 -13.37
CA THR A 315 12.76 4.60 -13.38
C THR A 315 13.58 4.38 -12.12
N LEU A 316 13.10 3.53 -11.22
CA LEU A 316 13.69 3.27 -9.90
C LEU A 316 13.87 1.76 -9.74
N ASP A 317 15.10 1.34 -9.42
CA ASP A 317 15.56 -0.07 -9.41
C ASP A 317 15.06 -0.86 -10.65
N GLY A 318 15.18 -0.26 -11.83
CA GLY A 318 14.78 -0.84 -13.12
C GLY A 318 13.27 -0.83 -13.42
N VAL A 319 12.42 -0.40 -12.49
CA VAL A 319 10.95 -0.38 -12.63
C VAL A 319 10.47 1.02 -13.03
N GLY A 320 9.58 1.10 -14.02
CA GLY A 320 8.93 2.32 -14.47
C GLY A 320 7.72 2.73 -13.60
N TYR A 321 7.70 4.01 -13.21
CA TYR A 321 6.62 4.64 -12.46
C TYR A 321 6.14 5.92 -13.16
N ASP A 322 4.83 6.12 -13.18
CA ASP A 322 4.21 7.41 -13.47
C ASP A 322 4.26 8.29 -12.23
N VAL A 323 4.82 9.49 -12.34
CA VAL A 323 4.98 10.42 -11.21
C VAL A 323 3.87 11.46 -11.25
N TRP A 324 3.09 11.49 -10.17
CA TRP A 324 2.01 12.44 -9.95
C TRP A 324 2.40 13.43 -8.86
N LEU A 325 2.03 14.70 -9.06
CA LEU A 325 2.13 15.74 -8.04
C LEU A 325 0.76 16.37 -7.80
N GLY A 326 0.46 16.57 -6.53
CA GLY A 326 -0.80 17.14 -6.08
C GLY A 326 -0.72 17.70 -4.67
N LYS A 327 -1.89 18.08 -4.18
CA LYS A 327 -2.11 18.48 -2.79
C LYS A 327 -3.57 18.25 -2.44
N ALA A 328 -3.83 17.56 -1.35
CA ALA A 328 -5.11 17.62 -0.66
C ALA A 328 -5.04 18.73 0.41
N ASP A 329 -4.69 18.38 1.64
CA ASP A 329 -4.36 19.31 2.72
C ASP A 329 -2.84 19.52 2.88
N LEU A 330 -2.04 18.49 2.62
CA LEU A 330 -0.59 18.53 2.45
C LEU A 330 -0.19 18.30 0.97
N PRO A 331 1.04 18.71 0.57
CA PRO A 331 1.64 18.25 -0.68
C PRO A 331 1.73 16.72 -0.73
N THR A 332 1.45 16.15 -1.89
CA THR A 332 1.52 14.71 -2.17
C THR A 332 2.33 14.47 -3.44
N ILE A 333 3.27 13.52 -3.38
CA ILE A 333 3.89 12.90 -4.56
C ILE A 333 3.49 11.43 -4.60
N SER A 334 3.07 10.94 -5.77
CA SER A 334 2.67 9.53 -5.93
C SER A 334 3.38 8.88 -7.11
N TYR A 335 3.97 7.72 -6.85
CA TYR A 335 4.66 6.88 -7.83
C TYR A 335 3.76 5.70 -8.20
N VAL A 336 3.08 5.76 -9.34
CA VAL A 336 2.19 4.68 -9.81
C VAL A 336 2.98 3.72 -10.68
N ARG A 337 3.13 2.47 -10.25
CA ARG A 337 3.87 1.44 -11.00
C ARG A 337 3.18 1.17 -12.34
N GLN A 338 3.87 1.41 -13.45
CA GLN A 338 3.30 1.34 -14.80
C GLN A 338 2.85 -0.08 -15.18
N GLN A 339 3.49 -1.09 -14.58
CA GLN A 339 3.03 -2.48 -14.59
C GLN A 339 2.53 -2.80 -13.17
N GLN A 340 1.25 -3.09 -13.00
CA GLN A 340 0.69 -3.33 -11.67
C GLN A 340 1.19 -4.66 -11.07
N THR A 341 1.32 -4.73 -9.75
CA THR A 341 1.78 -5.94 -9.02
C THR A 341 1.03 -6.12 -7.69
N THR A 342 1.01 -7.35 -7.19
CA THR A 342 0.57 -7.72 -5.83
C THR A 342 1.72 -8.21 -4.94
N GLU A 343 2.96 -8.18 -5.44
CA GLU A 343 4.16 -8.48 -4.66
C GLU A 343 5.32 -7.54 -5.06
N VAL A 344 6.10 -7.12 -4.07
CA VAL A 344 7.43 -6.50 -4.23
C VAL A 344 8.42 -7.13 -3.26
N LYS A 345 9.68 -7.25 -3.70
CA LYS A 345 10.81 -7.74 -2.90
C LYS A 345 11.90 -6.68 -2.92
N ASP A 346 12.39 -6.34 -1.73
CA ASP A 346 13.49 -5.41 -1.45
C ASP A 346 13.40 -4.07 -2.20
N LEU A 347 12.19 -3.50 -2.21
CA LEU A 347 11.85 -2.21 -2.80
C LEU A 347 12.65 -1.07 -2.14
N ASN A 348 13.34 -0.28 -2.96
CA ASN A 348 14.26 0.79 -2.54
C ASN A 348 13.54 2.06 -2.05
N ILE A 349 13.08 2.08 -0.80
CA ILE A 349 12.35 3.22 -0.22
C ILE A 349 13.23 4.48 -0.22
N THR A 350 14.52 4.37 0.08
CA THR A 350 15.49 5.49 -0.01
C THR A 350 15.54 6.07 -1.42
N GLY A 351 15.43 5.24 -2.47
CA GLY A 351 15.39 5.66 -3.87
C GLY A 351 14.23 6.59 -4.20
N PHE A 352 13.01 6.29 -3.72
CA PHE A 352 11.84 7.16 -3.90
C PHE A 352 11.99 8.49 -3.16
N VAL A 353 12.46 8.46 -1.90
CA VAL A 353 12.70 9.68 -1.12
C VAL A 353 13.76 10.57 -1.80
N THR A 354 14.81 9.95 -2.35
CA THR A 354 15.88 10.64 -3.10
C THR A 354 15.36 11.27 -4.39
N ASP A 355 14.49 10.60 -5.15
CA ASP A 355 13.85 11.16 -6.35
C ASP A 355 12.87 12.30 -5.98
N ALA A 356 12.12 12.18 -4.88
CA ALA A 356 11.25 13.23 -4.37
C ALA A 356 12.02 14.48 -3.90
N GLN A 357 13.22 14.32 -3.31
CA GLN A 357 14.14 15.44 -3.04
C GLN A 357 14.66 16.07 -4.34
N LYS A 358 15.08 15.28 -5.33
CA LYS A 358 15.52 15.79 -6.65
C LYS A 358 14.42 16.55 -7.40
N ARG A 359 13.15 16.24 -7.13
CA ARG A 359 11.96 16.98 -7.61
C ARG A 359 11.55 18.14 -6.70
N GLY A 360 12.32 18.46 -5.66
CA GLY A 360 12.09 19.58 -4.74
C GLY A 360 10.88 19.43 -3.82
N GLN A 361 10.31 18.23 -3.69
CA GLN A 361 9.11 17.97 -2.88
C GLN A 361 9.46 17.77 -1.40
N ALA A 362 10.53 17.00 -1.14
CA ALA A 362 11.19 16.94 0.16
C ALA A 362 12.43 17.86 0.12
N LYS A 363 12.82 18.39 1.28
CA LYS A 363 13.96 19.33 1.41
C LYS A 363 15.06 18.75 2.27
N ASP A 364 16.25 19.33 2.18
CA ASP A 364 17.36 18.98 3.08
C ASP A 364 17.02 19.31 4.53
N GLY A 365 17.58 18.52 5.46
CA GLY A 365 17.27 18.61 6.89
C GLY A 365 15.91 18.07 7.32
N TRP A 366 15.05 17.62 6.39
CA TRP A 366 13.79 16.93 6.73
C TRP A 366 14.04 15.51 7.23
N TYR A 367 12.99 14.91 7.80
CA TYR A 367 12.99 13.59 8.43
C TYR A 367 11.94 12.68 7.79
N LEU A 368 12.24 11.39 7.65
CA LEU A 368 11.21 10.36 7.45
C LEU A 368 10.67 9.95 8.83
N THR A 369 9.34 9.98 9.01
CA THR A 369 8.68 9.68 10.29
C THR A 369 8.07 8.28 10.34
N SER A 370 7.51 7.79 9.23
CA SER A 370 7.02 6.41 9.10
C SER A 370 7.00 5.91 7.65
N VAL A 371 7.20 4.60 7.49
CA VAL A 371 6.87 3.82 6.28
C VAL A 371 5.61 3.03 6.59
N GLN A 372 4.55 3.22 5.81
CA GLN A 372 3.27 2.52 5.95
C GLN A 372 2.94 1.79 4.65
N ALA A 373 2.24 0.66 4.74
CA ALA A 373 1.76 -0.08 3.56
C ALA A 373 0.37 -0.68 3.82
N GLY A 374 -0.54 -0.49 2.87
CA GLY A 374 -1.93 -0.93 3.01
C GLY A 374 -2.80 -0.58 1.81
N PHE A 375 -4.06 -0.29 2.07
CA PHE A 375 -5.06 -0.14 1.01
C PHE A 375 -5.91 1.09 1.27
N GLU A 376 -6.16 1.90 0.25
CA GLU A 376 -7.23 2.90 0.27
C GLU A 376 -8.46 2.35 -0.47
N PRO A 377 -9.51 1.86 0.22
CA PRO A 377 -10.76 1.44 -0.42
C PRO A 377 -11.76 2.60 -0.55
N TRP A 378 -12.23 2.84 -1.77
CA TRP A 378 -13.41 3.66 -2.06
C TRP A 378 -14.69 2.82 -1.94
N ILE A 379 -14.70 1.68 -2.65
CA ILE A 379 -15.87 0.80 -2.81
C ILE A 379 -15.49 -0.64 -2.41
N GLY A 380 -16.22 -1.24 -1.48
CA GLY A 380 -15.93 -2.57 -0.95
C GLY A 380 -14.91 -2.53 0.18
N GLY A 381 -13.82 -3.30 0.03
CA GLY A 381 -12.72 -3.40 0.98
C GLY A 381 -12.56 -4.79 1.62
N ASP A 382 -13.67 -5.53 1.77
CA ASP A 382 -13.70 -6.94 2.16
C ASP A 382 -12.71 -7.78 1.32
N GLY A 383 -11.84 -8.55 1.99
CA GLY A 383 -10.91 -9.46 1.31
C GLY A 383 -9.66 -8.78 0.72
N LEU A 384 -9.40 -7.51 1.03
CA LEU A 384 -8.05 -6.94 0.94
C LEU A 384 -7.20 -7.53 2.07
N GLU A 385 -6.03 -8.07 1.75
CA GLU A 385 -5.17 -8.77 2.70
C GLU A 385 -3.70 -8.49 2.42
N THR A 386 -2.93 -8.06 3.41
CA THR A 386 -1.47 -8.20 3.39
C THR A 386 -1.11 -9.58 3.92
N THR A 387 -0.44 -10.40 3.11
CA THR A 387 -0.03 -11.77 3.45
C THR A 387 1.30 -11.81 4.17
N SER A 388 2.22 -10.90 3.81
CA SER A 388 3.51 -10.67 4.45
C SER A 388 4.00 -9.23 4.19
N TYR A 389 4.70 -8.66 5.15
CA TYR A 389 5.31 -7.32 5.08
C TYR A 389 6.54 -7.27 5.97
N SER A 390 7.64 -6.75 5.43
CA SER A 390 8.81 -6.39 6.21
C SER A 390 9.45 -5.08 5.70
N VAL A 391 10.15 -4.41 6.61
CA VAL A 391 11.01 -3.26 6.32
C VAL A 391 12.35 -3.50 7.00
N THR A 392 13.45 -3.19 6.30
CA THR A 392 14.80 -3.21 6.88
C THR A 392 15.54 -1.91 6.60
N ARG A 393 16.43 -1.52 7.52
CA ARG A 393 17.41 -0.45 7.31
C ARG A 393 18.81 -1.03 7.44
N ASN A 394 19.62 -0.92 6.39
CA ASN A 394 20.96 -1.51 6.31
C ASN A 394 20.95 -3.03 6.66
N GLY A 395 19.88 -3.73 6.28
CA GLY A 395 19.66 -5.15 6.59
C GLY A 395 19.07 -5.48 7.97
N GLN A 396 18.68 -4.50 8.80
CA GLN A 396 18.19 -4.69 10.18
C GLN A 396 16.76 -4.17 10.44
#